data_AF-A0AA42TEQ6-F1
#
_entry.id   AF-A0AA42TEQ6-F1
#
_cell.length_a   1.000
_cell.length_b   1.000
_cell.length_c   1.000
_cell.angle_alpha   90.00
_cell.angle_beta   90.00
_cell.angle_gamma   90.00
#
_symmetry.space_group_name_H-M   'P 1'
#
loop_
_entity.id
_entity.type
_entity.pdbx_description
1 polymer ?
#
loop_
_entity_poly.entity_id
_entity_poly.type
_entity_poly.pdbx_seq_one_letter_code
_entity_poly.pdbx_strand_id
1 'polypeptide(L)'
;MDEILHDPRTKQQLKDAIYNHLYEPVRRSYNHKLQQIIRDNSRILRSPHESFTYRGQIYVIDAKATMPRKMNRLVPSLQPQMEAYLAEVKRLNDNEVPFVMGFVNQVLNASNTFEDYLRLLPESIHGPIRAMQASCPCRTVKLTEEDIQAIREKNQLSIDLMKQRQVLNLLL
;
A
#
# COMPACT_ATOMS: atom_id res chain seq x y z
N MET A 1 -13.73 23.77 -28.53
CA MET A 1 -12.54 22.90 -28.41
C MET A 1 -12.42 22.61 -26.94
N ASP A 2 -13.04 21.52 -26.49
CA ASP A 2 -13.04 21.18 -25.07
C ASP A 2 -11.67 20.59 -24.73
N GLU A 3 -10.85 21.37 -24.03
CA GLU A 3 -9.70 20.85 -23.31
C GLU A 3 -10.25 19.81 -22.33
N ILE A 4 -9.94 18.53 -22.56
CA ILE A 4 -10.16 17.49 -21.56
C ILE A 4 -9.12 17.73 -20.46
N LEU A 5 -9.38 18.75 -19.63
CA LEU A 5 -8.80 18.91 -18.31
C LEU A 5 -9.11 17.61 -17.56
N HIS A 6 -8.07 16.91 -17.11
CA HIS A 6 -8.24 15.66 -16.41
C HIS A 6 -9.24 15.81 -15.26
N ASP A 7 -10.30 14.99 -15.29
CA ASP A 7 -11.27 14.88 -14.20
C ASP A 7 -10.48 14.49 -12.93
N PRO A 8 -10.67 15.19 -11.79
CA PRO A 8 -10.13 14.81 -10.48
C PRO A 8 -10.29 13.32 -10.17
N ARG A 9 -11.34 12.68 -10.72
CA ARG A 9 -11.57 11.24 -10.60
C ARG A 9 -10.47 10.39 -11.25
N THR A 10 -9.92 10.79 -12.40
CA THR A 10 -8.85 10.03 -13.09
C THR A 10 -7.56 10.02 -12.28
N LYS A 11 -7.18 11.15 -11.67
CA LYS A 11 -6.00 11.20 -10.80
C LYS A 11 -6.16 10.35 -9.54
N GLN A 12 -7.36 10.37 -8.95
CA GLN A 12 -7.68 9.52 -7.82
C GLN A 12 -7.66 8.03 -8.19
N GLN A 13 -8.22 7.65 -9.34
CA GLN A 13 -8.15 6.29 -9.87
C GLN A 13 -6.71 5.83 -10.10
N LEU A 14 -5.85 6.69 -10.66
CA LEU A 14 -4.45 6.36 -10.89
C LEU A 14 -3.68 6.20 -9.58
N LYS A 15 -3.91 7.09 -8.63
CA LYS A 15 -3.35 6.99 -7.28
C LYS A 15 -3.75 5.68 -6.60
N ASP A 16 -5.03 5.31 -6.66
CA ASP A 16 -5.54 4.06 -6.09
C ASP A 16 -4.97 2.83 -6.81
N ALA A 17 -4.83 2.88 -8.14
CA ALA A 17 -4.21 1.82 -8.92
C ALA A 17 -2.73 1.62 -8.55
N ILE A 18 -1.96 2.71 -8.42
CA ILE A 18 -0.56 2.66 -7.99
C ILE A 18 -0.46 2.12 -6.56
N TYR A 19 -1.30 2.61 -5.64
CA TYR A 19 -1.32 2.14 -4.26
C TYR A 19 -1.62 0.64 -4.18
N ASN A 20 -2.67 0.18 -4.86
CA ASN A 20 -3.05 -1.23 -4.86
C ASN A 20 -1.95 -2.09 -5.50
N HIS A 21 -1.36 -1.66 -6.61
CA HIS A 21 -0.28 -2.39 -7.26
C HIS A 21 0.94 -2.58 -6.33
N LEU A 22 1.29 -1.56 -5.55
CA LEU A 22 2.44 -1.62 -4.64
C LEU A 22 2.14 -2.37 -3.34
N TYR A 23 0.96 -2.15 -2.75
CA TYR A 23 0.70 -2.50 -1.35
C TYR A 23 -0.32 -3.61 -1.14
N GLU A 24 -1.09 -4.00 -2.15
CA GLU A 24 -2.03 -5.12 -2.04
C GLU A 24 -1.32 -6.46 -1.75
N PRO A 25 -0.19 -6.82 -2.41
CA PRO A 25 0.51 -8.08 -2.12
C PRO A 25 0.97 -8.19 -0.66
N VAL A 26 1.58 -7.12 -0.14
CA VAL A 26 2.03 -7.08 1.26
C VAL A 26 0.85 -7.06 2.25
N ARG A 27 -0.25 -6.36 1.94
CA ARG A 27 -1.47 -6.42 2.77
C ARG A 27 -2.00 -7.84 2.88
N ARG A 28 -2.04 -8.60 1.78
CA ARG A 28 -2.48 -10.01 1.80
C ARG A 28 -1.55 -10.87 2.64
N SER A 29 -0.24 -10.74 2.46
CA SER A 29 0.76 -11.46 3.26
C SER A 29 0.62 -11.15 4.76
N TYR A 30 0.52 -9.86 5.12
CA TYR A 30 0.32 -9.42 6.51
C TYR A 30 -0.99 -9.92 7.09
N ASN A 31 -2.07 -9.89 6.31
CA ASN A 31 -3.36 -10.44 6.76
C ASN A 31 -3.25 -11.94 7.01
N HIS A 32 -2.58 -12.69 6.14
CA HIS A 32 -2.35 -14.11 6.33
C HIS A 32 -1.54 -14.40 7.60
N LYS A 33 -0.45 -13.66 7.84
CA LYS A 33 0.35 -13.77 9.08
C LYS A 33 -0.51 -13.51 10.32
N LEU A 34 -1.32 -12.45 10.32
CA LEU A 34 -2.20 -12.13 11.44
C LEU A 34 -3.26 -13.22 11.67
N GLN A 35 -3.90 -13.71 10.60
CA GLN A 35 -4.86 -14.81 10.70
C GLN A 35 -4.22 -16.06 11.30
N GLN A 36 -2.97 -16.36 10.93
CA GLN A 36 -2.22 -17.48 11.48
C GLN A 36 -1.99 -17.32 12.99
N ILE A 37 -1.55 -16.13 13.44
CA ILE A 37 -1.39 -15.82 14.87
C ILE A 37 -2.73 -16.01 15.62
N ILE A 38 -3.84 -15.55 15.03
CA ILE A 38 -5.17 -15.70 15.63
C ILE A 38 -5.55 -17.18 15.78
N ARG A 39 -5.39 -17.97 14.71
CA ARG A 39 -5.67 -19.42 14.73
C ARG A 39 -4.81 -20.17 15.73
N ASP A 40 -3.53 -19.87 15.78
CA ASP A 40 -2.59 -20.49 16.70
C ASP A 40 -2.93 -20.16 18.15
N ASN A 41 -3.32 -18.92 18.44
CA ASN A 41 -3.77 -18.51 19.76
C ASN A 41 -5.02 -19.29 20.20
N SER A 42 -6.01 -19.36 19.32
CA SER A 42 -7.25 -20.10 19.59
C SER A 42 -7.00 -21.59 19.78
N ARG A 43 -6.10 -22.18 18.98
CA ARG A 43 -5.69 -23.59 19.12
C ARG A 43 -5.01 -23.87 20.46
N ILE A 44 -4.07 -23.03 20.88
CA ILE A 44 -3.35 -23.20 22.17
C ILE A 44 -4.31 -23.11 23.35
N LEU A 45 -5.25 -22.15 23.31
CA LEU A 45 -6.25 -21.96 24.36
C LEU A 45 -7.45 -22.91 24.25
N ARG A 46 -7.51 -23.76 23.20
CA ARG A 46 -8.67 -24.59 22.87
C ARG A 46 -9.98 -23.78 22.82
N SER A 47 -9.88 -22.58 22.28
CA SER A 47 -10.98 -21.63 22.16
C SER A 47 -11.80 -21.91 20.90
N PRO A 48 -13.14 -21.89 20.98
CA PRO A 48 -14.02 -22.06 19.82
C PRO A 48 -14.10 -20.82 18.92
N HIS A 49 -13.59 -19.67 19.39
CA HIS A 49 -13.60 -18.41 18.63
C HIS A 49 -12.19 -18.01 18.18
N GLU A 50 -12.08 -17.53 16.94
CA GLU A 50 -10.86 -17.04 16.29
C GLU A 50 -10.66 -15.54 16.56
N SER A 51 -10.37 -15.22 17.82
CA SER A 51 -10.12 -13.85 18.25
C SER A 51 -9.25 -13.77 19.49
N PHE A 52 -8.54 -12.65 19.64
CA PHE A 52 -7.83 -12.31 20.87
C PHE A 52 -7.71 -10.80 21.06
N THR A 53 -7.38 -10.39 22.28
CA THR A 53 -7.01 -9.04 22.66
C THR A 53 -5.50 -8.93 22.87
N TYR A 54 -4.93 -7.86 22.36
CA TYR A 54 -3.52 -7.53 22.56
C TYR A 54 -3.34 -6.01 22.57
N ARG A 55 -2.66 -5.48 23.60
CA ARG A 55 -2.44 -4.03 23.81
C ARG A 55 -3.72 -3.18 23.64
N GLY A 56 -4.84 -3.65 24.19
CA GLY A 56 -6.13 -2.95 24.13
C GLY A 56 -6.85 -3.03 22.77
N GLN A 57 -6.26 -3.66 21.75
CA GLN A 57 -6.90 -3.90 20.46
C GLN A 57 -7.45 -5.32 20.35
N ILE A 58 -8.53 -5.46 19.61
CA ILE A 58 -9.17 -6.75 19.32
C ILE A 58 -8.77 -7.18 17.90
N TYR A 59 -8.26 -8.39 17.78
CA TYR A 59 -7.94 -9.02 16.52
C TYR A 59 -8.89 -10.21 16.29
N VAL A 60 -9.49 -10.27 15.12
CA VAL A 60 -10.50 -11.28 14.74
C VAL A 60 -10.38 -11.57 13.24
N ILE A 61 -10.61 -12.82 12.85
CA ILE A 61 -10.57 -13.23 11.43
C ILE A 61 -11.83 -12.77 10.70
N ASP A 62 -13.00 -13.07 11.26
CA ASP A 62 -14.29 -12.63 10.72
C ASP A 62 -14.83 -11.44 11.53
N ALA A 63 -14.78 -10.25 10.94
CA ALA A 63 -15.29 -9.02 11.55
C ALA A 63 -16.81 -9.04 11.81
N LYS A 64 -17.56 -9.94 11.16
CA LYS A 64 -19.00 -10.12 11.37
C LYS A 64 -19.32 -11.16 12.45
N ALA A 65 -18.32 -11.87 12.96
CA ALA A 65 -18.52 -12.87 14.00
C ALA A 65 -19.01 -12.20 15.30
N THR A 66 -19.93 -12.88 16.00
CA THR A 66 -20.37 -12.41 17.30
C THR A 66 -19.23 -12.55 18.31
N MET A 67 -18.81 -11.43 18.89
CA MET A 67 -17.70 -11.42 19.84
C MET A 67 -18.10 -12.12 21.15
N PRO A 68 -17.25 -13.01 21.69
CA PRO A 68 -17.52 -13.65 22.96
C PRO A 68 -17.51 -12.65 24.11
N ARG A 69 -18.32 -12.91 25.15
CA ARG A 69 -18.35 -12.08 26.37
C ARG A 69 -16.99 -12.06 27.09
N LYS A 70 -16.29 -13.19 27.10
CA LYS A 70 -14.95 -13.32 27.66
C LYS A 70 -13.95 -13.42 26.51
N MET A 71 -13.18 -12.36 26.30
CA MET A 71 -12.18 -12.31 25.24
C MET A 71 -10.90 -13.04 25.65
N ASN A 72 -10.32 -13.80 24.72
CA ASN A 72 -9.00 -14.34 24.92
C ASN A 72 -7.96 -13.23 24.88
N ARG A 73 -6.87 -13.42 25.62
CA ARG A 73 -5.65 -12.63 25.45
C ARG A 73 -4.68 -13.40 24.57
N LEU A 74 -3.73 -12.70 23.96
CA LEU A 74 -2.62 -13.35 23.29
C LEU A 74 -1.81 -14.16 24.30
N VAL A 75 -1.55 -15.44 23.99
CA VAL A 75 -0.69 -16.29 24.82
C VAL A 75 0.77 -15.83 24.76
N PRO A 76 1.54 -15.95 25.86
CA PRO A 76 2.92 -15.47 25.90
C PRO A 76 3.83 -16.02 24.80
N SER A 77 3.63 -17.28 24.40
CA SER A 77 4.43 -17.93 23.35
C SER A 77 4.27 -17.30 21.97
N LEU A 78 3.16 -16.60 21.70
CA LEU A 78 2.92 -15.92 20.42
C LEU A 78 3.27 -14.42 20.44
N GLN A 79 3.67 -13.88 21.60
CA GLN A 79 4.07 -12.47 21.71
C GLN A 79 5.20 -12.10 20.75
N PRO A 80 6.30 -12.88 20.61
CA PRO A 80 7.37 -12.52 19.67
C PRO A 80 6.87 -12.40 18.23
N GLN A 81 5.98 -13.30 17.80
CA GLN A 81 5.41 -13.29 16.46
C GLN A 81 4.47 -12.08 16.25
N MET A 82 3.66 -11.75 17.26
CA MET A 82 2.77 -10.59 17.21
C MET A 82 3.54 -9.28 17.21
N GLU A 83 4.59 -9.15 18.01
CA GLU A 83 5.46 -7.97 18.01
C GLU A 83 6.17 -7.79 16.67
N ALA A 84 6.68 -8.87 16.08
CA ALA A 84 7.29 -8.82 14.75
C ALA A 84 6.28 -8.35 13.68
N TYR A 85 5.05 -8.89 13.71
CA TYR A 85 3.96 -8.45 12.85
C TYR A 85 3.65 -6.94 13.04
N LEU A 86 3.49 -6.49 14.28
CA LEU A 86 3.20 -5.08 14.58
C LEU A 86 4.33 -4.15 14.14
N ALA A 87 5.59 -4.56 14.32
CA ALA A 87 6.75 -3.81 13.85
C ALA A 87 6.79 -3.70 12.32
N GLU A 88 6.50 -4.78 11.60
CA GLU A 88 6.40 -4.79 10.14
C GLU A 88 5.30 -3.84 9.62
N VAL A 89 4.12 -3.89 10.24
CA VAL A 89 2.98 -3.02 9.90
C VAL A 89 3.32 -1.56 10.20
N LYS A 90 3.90 -1.29 11.38
CA LYS A 90 4.29 0.07 11.78
C LYS A 90 5.34 0.64 10.82
N ARG A 91 6.38 -0.12 10.51
CA ARG A 91 7.44 0.32 9.58
C ARG A 91 6.87 0.71 8.22
N LEU A 92 5.94 -0.07 7.70
CA LEU A 92 5.27 0.19 6.41
C LEU A 92 4.44 1.47 6.45
N ASN A 93 3.59 1.62 7.47
CA ASN A 93 2.63 2.72 7.56
C ASN A 93 3.25 4.06 7.99
N ASP A 94 4.27 4.02 8.85
CA ASP A 94 4.84 5.25 9.41
C ASP A 94 6.00 5.80 8.56
N ASN A 95 6.66 4.95 7.77
CA ASN A 95 7.79 5.37 6.95
C ASN A 95 7.44 5.26 5.46
N GLU A 96 7.31 4.05 4.93
CA GLU A 96 7.33 3.84 3.49
C GLU A 96 6.10 4.43 2.77
N VAL A 97 4.89 4.10 3.23
CA VAL A 97 3.63 4.54 2.58
C VAL A 97 3.53 6.07 2.49
N PRO A 98 3.80 6.86 3.56
CA PRO A 98 3.78 8.31 3.48
C PRO A 98 4.75 8.89 2.45
N PHE A 99 6.00 8.41 2.38
CA PHE A 99 6.99 8.92 1.43
C PHE A 99 6.61 8.60 -0.01
N VAL A 100 6.21 7.35 -0.28
CA VAL A 100 5.81 6.92 -1.62
C VAL A 100 4.55 7.65 -2.08
N MET A 101 3.51 7.69 -1.25
CA MET A 101 2.25 8.34 -1.63
C MET A 101 2.36 9.86 -1.68
N GLY A 102 3.25 10.46 -0.86
CA GLY A 102 3.62 11.87 -0.97
C GLY A 102 4.22 12.20 -2.33
N PHE A 103 5.18 11.39 -2.79
CA PHE A 103 5.77 11.53 -4.12
C PHE A 103 4.75 11.31 -5.25
N VAL A 104 3.93 10.26 -5.17
CA VAL A 104 2.87 10.01 -6.16
C VAL A 104 1.92 11.20 -6.25
N ASN A 105 1.47 11.76 -5.12
CA ASN A 105 0.63 12.97 -5.13
C ASN A 105 1.35 14.16 -5.76
N GLN A 106 2.66 14.35 -5.50
CA GLN A 106 3.43 15.42 -6.13
C GLN A 106 3.48 15.27 -7.65
N VAL A 107 3.74 14.06 -8.16
CA VAL A 107 3.75 13.78 -9.60
C VAL A 107 2.40 14.03 -10.24
N LEU A 108 1.32 13.52 -9.62
CA LEU A 108 -0.05 13.70 -10.12
C LEU A 108 -0.51 15.16 -10.06
N ASN A 109 0.06 15.99 -9.19
CA ASN A 109 -0.23 17.42 -9.14
C ASN A 109 0.62 18.24 -10.12
N ALA A 110 1.85 17.78 -10.42
CA ALA A 110 2.78 18.48 -11.30
C ALA A 110 2.41 18.35 -12.78
N SER A 111 1.78 17.25 -13.19
CA SER A 111 1.32 17.07 -14.57
C SER A 111 -0.09 16.52 -14.61
N ASN A 112 -0.69 16.63 -15.79
CA ASN A 112 -1.94 15.98 -16.14
C ASN A 112 -1.71 14.81 -17.11
N THR A 113 -0.50 14.58 -17.65
CA THR A 113 -0.30 13.60 -18.72
C THR A 113 0.27 12.27 -18.26
N PHE A 114 -0.22 11.19 -18.89
CA PHE A 114 0.35 9.87 -18.71
C PHE A 114 1.83 9.79 -19.13
N GLU A 115 2.24 10.53 -20.16
CA GLU A 115 3.64 10.54 -20.62
C GLU A 115 4.57 11.09 -19.53
N ASP A 116 4.21 12.20 -18.89
CA ASP A 116 5.00 12.76 -17.78
C ASP A 116 5.01 11.83 -16.57
N TYR A 117 3.91 11.15 -16.26
CA TYR A 117 3.87 10.16 -15.19
C TYR A 117 4.84 9.00 -15.46
N LEU A 118 4.88 8.48 -16.69
CA LEU A 118 5.83 7.43 -17.08
C LEU A 118 7.28 7.92 -17.02
N ARG A 119 7.53 9.21 -17.25
CA ARG A 119 8.87 9.80 -17.13
C ARG A 119 9.27 10.04 -15.69
N LEU A 120 8.35 10.45 -14.81
CA LEU A 120 8.67 10.75 -13.41
C LEU A 120 8.71 9.49 -12.53
N LEU A 121 7.79 8.56 -12.76
CA LEU A 121 7.64 7.37 -11.92
C LEU A 121 8.55 6.23 -12.40
N PRO A 122 9.03 5.39 -11.48
CA PRO A 122 9.90 4.26 -11.84
C PRO A 122 9.16 3.28 -12.76
N GLU A 123 9.92 2.66 -13.68
CA GLU A 123 9.39 1.70 -14.67
C GLU A 123 8.58 0.57 -14.05
N SER A 124 8.96 0.17 -12.83
CA SER A 124 8.29 -0.87 -12.07
C SER A 124 6.82 -0.58 -11.76
N ILE A 125 6.35 0.66 -11.89
CA ILE A 125 4.93 1.01 -11.73
C ILE A 125 4.26 1.49 -13.02
N HIS A 126 4.91 1.33 -14.18
CA HIS A 126 4.34 1.73 -15.46
C HIS A 126 3.14 0.87 -15.85
N GLY A 127 3.06 -0.38 -15.37
CA GLY A 127 1.94 -1.29 -15.62
C GLY A 127 0.56 -0.67 -15.37
N PRO A 128 0.22 -0.26 -14.14
CA PRO A 128 -1.07 0.38 -13.84
C PRO A 128 -1.31 1.68 -14.62
N ILE A 129 -0.25 2.46 -14.90
CA ILE A 129 -0.34 3.70 -15.68
C ILE A 129 -0.74 3.40 -17.13
N ARG A 130 -0.07 2.44 -17.78
CA ARG A 130 -0.36 2.03 -19.17
C ARG A 130 -1.74 1.38 -19.29
N ALA A 131 -2.16 0.61 -18.30
CA ALA A 131 -3.50 0.03 -18.26
C ALA A 131 -4.60 1.11 -18.25
N MET A 132 -4.39 2.20 -17.51
CA MET A 132 -5.30 3.35 -17.53
C MET A 132 -5.18 4.20 -18.80
N GLN A 133 -3.98 4.36 -19.35
CA GLN A 133 -3.79 5.07 -20.62
C GLN A 133 -4.52 4.37 -21.78
N ALA A 134 -4.56 3.04 -21.77
CA ALA A 134 -5.30 2.26 -22.77
C ALA A 134 -6.82 2.46 -22.69
N SER A 135 -7.37 2.80 -21.51
CA SER A 135 -8.80 3.06 -21.33
C SER A 135 -9.20 4.52 -21.50
N CYS A 136 -8.25 5.47 -21.57
CA CYS A 136 -8.52 6.90 -21.75
C CYS A 136 -7.46 7.58 -22.64
N PRO A 137 -7.76 7.91 -23.91
CA PRO A 137 -6.85 8.66 -24.77
C PRO A 137 -6.87 10.15 -24.39
N CYS A 138 -5.80 10.63 -23.77
CA CYS A 138 -5.61 12.05 -23.48
C CYS A 138 -4.25 12.52 -24.02
N ARG A 139 -4.20 13.70 -24.62
CA ARG A 139 -2.99 14.36 -25.12
C ARG A 139 -2.87 15.76 -24.53
N THR A 140 -1.63 16.19 -24.30
CA THR A 140 -1.09 17.57 -24.12
C THR A 140 -0.68 18.07 -22.73
N VAL A 141 0.32 18.97 -22.78
CA VAL A 141 1.26 19.54 -21.79
C VAL A 141 2.30 18.55 -21.27
N LYS A 142 3.54 18.71 -21.74
CA LYS A 142 4.72 17.93 -21.32
C LYS A 142 5.54 18.77 -20.34
N LEU A 143 6.03 18.13 -19.28
CA LEU A 143 7.04 18.74 -18.40
C LEU A 143 8.37 18.92 -19.14
N THR A 144 9.12 19.95 -18.77
CA THR A 144 10.49 20.17 -19.25
C THR A 144 11.46 19.14 -18.63
N GLU A 145 12.63 18.93 -19.23
CA GLU A 145 13.65 18.04 -18.65
C GLU A 145 14.14 18.54 -17.28
N GLU A 146 14.23 19.87 -17.13
CA GLU A 146 14.67 20.52 -15.90
C GLU A 146 13.70 20.25 -14.75
N ASP A 147 12.39 20.36 -15.01
CA ASP A 147 11.35 20.04 -14.02
C ASP A 147 11.39 18.56 -13.62
N ILE A 148 11.58 17.67 -14.60
CA ILE A 148 11.63 16.23 -14.37
C ILE A 148 12.82 15.85 -13.50
N GLN A 149 14.00 16.41 -13.81
CA GLN A 149 15.21 16.13 -13.06
C GLN A 149 15.10 16.66 -11.62
N ALA A 150 14.61 17.89 -11.45
CA ALA A 150 14.41 18.48 -10.14
C ALA A 150 13.42 17.68 -9.27
N ILE A 151 12.30 17.21 -9.85
CA ILE A 151 11.33 16.38 -9.13
C ILE A 151 11.94 15.02 -8.74
N ARG A 152 12.72 14.39 -9.63
CA ARG A 152 13.38 13.11 -9.37
C ARG A 152 14.42 13.21 -8.26
N GLU A 153 15.33 14.18 -8.35
CA GLU A 153 16.39 14.39 -7.36
C GLU A 153 15.81 14.64 -5.97
N LYS A 154 14.77 15.48 -5.88
CA LYS A 154 14.08 15.76 -4.62
C LYS A 154 13.41 14.53 -4.00
N ASN A 155 12.97 13.57 -4.82
CA ASN A 155 12.18 12.41 -4.39
C ASN A 155 12.93 11.08 -4.52
N GLN A 156 14.26 11.11 -4.57
CA GLN A 156 15.08 9.91 -4.78
C GLN A 156 14.78 8.79 -3.76
N LEU A 157 14.61 9.16 -2.48
CA LEU A 157 14.22 8.21 -1.43
C LEU A 157 12.90 7.49 -1.75
N SER A 158 11.87 8.22 -2.17
CA SER A 158 10.57 7.63 -2.52
C SER A 158 10.69 6.69 -3.73
N ILE A 159 11.49 7.07 -4.73
CA ILE A 159 11.77 6.23 -5.90
C ILE A 159 12.44 4.92 -5.48
N ASP A 160 13.43 4.99 -4.59
CA ASP A 160 14.16 3.81 -4.12
C ASP A 160 13.26 2.90 -3.27
N LEU A 161 12.40 3.47 -2.42
CA LEU A 161 11.38 2.71 -1.68
C LEU A 161 10.40 2.00 -2.61
N MET A 162 9.95 2.64 -3.70
CA MET A 162 9.07 2.02 -4.69
C MET A 162 9.75 0.83 -5.39
N LYS A 163 11.02 0.98 -5.77
CA LYS A 163 11.81 -0.11 -6.38
C LYS A 163 12.02 -1.25 -5.40
N GLN A 164 12.40 -0.95 -4.17
CA GLN A 164 12.58 -1.94 -3.11
C GLN A 164 11.28 -2.71 -2.85
N ARG A 165 10.14 -2.02 -2.76
CA ARG A 165 8.82 -2.65 -2.59
C ARG A 165 8.50 -3.64 -3.69
N GLN A 166 8.81 -3.29 -4.94
CA GLN A 166 8.57 -4.17 -6.09
C GLN A 166 9.42 -5.45 -6.02
N VAL A 167 10.70 -5.34 -5.62
CA VAL A 167 11.54 -6.52 -5.37
C VAL A 167 10.99 -7.37 -4.23
N LEU A 168 10.59 -6.74 -3.12
CA LEU A 168 10.01 -7.46 -1.98
C LEU A 168 8.72 -8.19 -2.36
N ASN A 169 7.90 -7.61 -3.22
CA ASN A 169 6.66 -8.23 -3.68
C ASN A 169 6.89 -9.52 -4.50
N LEU A 170 8.09 -9.73 -5.07
CA LEU A 170 8.46 -10.99 -5.73
C LEU A 170 8.77 -12.12 -4.74
N LEU A 171 8.94 -11.80 -3.45
CA LEU A 171 9.31 -12.73 -2.38
C LEU A 171 8.14 -13.09 -1.45
N LEU A 172 6.94 -12.55 -1.72
CA LEU A 172 5.71 -12.75 -0.94
C LEU A 172 4.82 -13.82 -1.56
#